data_AF-W1XMH1-F1
#
_entry.id   AF-W1XMH1-F1
#
_cell.length_a   1.000
_cell.length_b   1.000
_cell.length_c   1.000
_cell.angle_alpha   90.00
_cell.angle_beta   90.00
_cell.angle_gamma   90.00
#
_symmetry.space_group_name_H-M   'P 1'
#
loop_
_entity.id
_entity.type
_entity.pdbx_description
1 polymer ?
#
loop_
_entity_poly.entity_id
_entity_poly.type
_entity_poly.pdbx_seq_one_letter_code
_entity_poly.pdbx_strand_id
1 'polypeptide(L)'
;NTQIKNVKAGTDGNDAVNLNQLNEVKNASNTTVEGSENINVDSTVDPNTHAKTYKVALKDNVTLGSGDKAININGTTGIVKAGDGANAVTINGTNGTINSGKVTVNGATGTVNNLTNISWDPAHITSGQA
;
A
#
# COMPACT_ATOMS: atom_id res chain seq x y z
N ASN A 1 39.20 -23.88 -27.02
CA ASN A 1 39.23 -22.79 -26.03
C ASN A 1 40.58 -22.10 -26.03
N THR A 2 40.66 -20.91 -26.62
CA THR A 2 41.87 -20.07 -26.60
C THR A 2 41.62 -18.90 -25.67
N GLN A 3 42.53 -18.62 -24.74
CA GLN A 3 42.45 -17.50 -23.81
C GLN A 3 43.55 -16.48 -24.11
N ILE A 4 43.23 -15.19 -24.01
CA ILE A 4 44.21 -14.12 -23.99
C ILE A 4 44.57 -13.87 -22.52
N LYS A 5 45.82 -14.12 -22.14
CA LYS A 5 46.30 -13.96 -20.77
C LYS A 5 47.00 -12.60 -20.60
N ASN A 6 47.17 -12.17 -19.35
CA ASN A 6 47.88 -10.94 -18.97
C ASN A 6 47.28 -9.65 -19.55
N VAL A 7 45.95 -9.61 -19.69
CA VAL A 7 45.22 -8.42 -20.16
C VAL A 7 45.17 -7.38 -19.04
N LYS A 8 45.92 -6.29 -19.23
CA LYS A 8 45.84 -5.10 -18.36
C LYS A 8 44.44 -4.50 -18.43
N ALA A 9 43.97 -3.90 -17.34
CA ALA A 9 42.68 -3.19 -17.32
C ALA A 9 42.69 -2.05 -18.33
N GLY A 10 41.69 -2.01 -19.20
CA GLY A 10 41.50 -0.95 -20.19
C GLY A 10 41.00 0.35 -19.55
N THR A 11 41.38 1.49 -20.10
CA THR A 11 40.99 2.83 -19.60
C THR A 11 40.41 3.72 -20.70
N ASP A 12 40.78 3.51 -21.96
CA ASP A 12 40.26 4.25 -23.11
C ASP A 12 39.10 3.51 -23.79
N GLY A 13 38.28 4.22 -24.56
CA GLY A 13 37.05 3.68 -25.17
C GLY A 13 37.24 2.53 -26.16
N ASN A 14 38.49 2.27 -26.59
CA ASN A 14 38.86 1.22 -27.53
C ASN A 14 39.70 0.11 -26.88
N ASP A 15 39.95 0.19 -25.57
CA ASP A 15 40.70 -0.83 -24.85
C ASP A 15 39.85 -2.09 -24.60
N ALA A 16 40.51 -3.23 -24.47
CA ALA A 16 39.86 -4.46 -24.03
C ALA A 16 39.55 -4.41 -22.52
N VAL A 17 38.38 -4.93 -22.14
CA VAL A 17 37.98 -5.12 -20.74
C VAL A 17 38.47 -6.48 -20.23
N ASN A 18 39.09 -6.50 -19.05
CA ASN A 18 39.48 -7.76 -18.41
C ASN A 18 38.42 -8.28 -17.41
N LEU A 19 38.58 -9.52 -16.94
CA LEU A 19 37.61 -10.16 -16.04
C LEU A 19 37.42 -9.40 -14.71
N ASN A 20 38.46 -8.75 -14.20
CA ASN A 20 38.35 -7.98 -12.96
C ASN A 20 37.42 -6.78 -13.14
N GLN A 21 37.59 -6.00 -14.22
CA GLN A 21 36.70 -4.88 -14.55
C GLN A 21 35.25 -5.34 -14.76
N LEU A 22 35.05 -6.48 -15.44
CA LEU A 22 33.72 -7.06 -15.61
C LEU A 22 33.09 -7.45 -14.26
N ASN A 23 33.86 -8.09 -13.37
CA ASN A 23 33.38 -8.49 -12.05
C ASN A 23 33.09 -7.29 -11.14
N GLU A 24 33.89 -6.23 -11.21
CA GLU A 24 33.64 -4.96 -10.53
C GLU A 24 32.27 -4.38 -10.94
N VAL A 25 32.01 -4.29 -12.24
CA VAL A 25 30.71 -3.80 -12.76
C VAL A 25 29.56 -4.74 -12.37
N LYS A 26 29.75 -6.06 -12.48
CA LYS A 26 28.72 -7.05 -12.13
C LYS A 26 28.31 -6.95 -10.67
N ASN A 27 29.27 -6.76 -9.76
CA ASN A 27 28.99 -6.62 -8.34
C ASN A 27 28.28 -5.29 -8.02
N ALA A 28 28.59 -4.22 -8.77
CA ALA A 28 27.95 -2.91 -8.61
C ALA A 28 26.55 -2.83 -9.24
N SER A 29 26.22 -3.68 -10.22
CA SER A 29 25.00 -3.59 -11.04
C SER A 29 23.75 -4.22 -10.41
N ASN A 30 23.71 -4.39 -9.09
CA ASN A 30 22.58 -5.00 -8.39
C ASN A 30 21.53 -3.94 -8.01
N THR A 31 20.28 -4.15 -8.43
CA THR A 31 19.12 -3.39 -7.93
C THR A 31 18.36 -4.25 -6.94
N THR A 32 18.19 -3.74 -5.72
CA THR A 32 17.34 -4.34 -4.68
C THR A 32 16.04 -3.55 -4.56
N VAL A 33 14.92 -4.26 -4.49
CA VAL A 33 13.60 -3.70 -4.22
C VAL A 33 12.93 -4.65 -3.24
N GLU A 34 12.47 -4.11 -2.12
CA GLU A 34 11.87 -4.90 -1.04
C GLU A 34 10.48 -4.36 -0.71
N GLY A 35 9.59 -5.28 -0.34
CA GLY A 35 8.29 -4.91 0.21
C GLY A 35 8.42 -4.25 1.58
N SER A 36 7.32 -3.68 2.04
CA SER A 36 7.24 -3.06 3.36
C SER A 36 5.93 -3.46 4.04
N GLU A 37 5.56 -2.78 5.14
CA GLU A 37 4.31 -3.04 5.84
C GLU A 37 3.10 -3.00 4.90
N ASN A 38 3.01 -1.98 4.04
CA ASN A 38 1.87 -1.74 3.16
C ASN A 38 2.06 -2.18 1.70
N ILE A 39 3.28 -2.58 1.33
CA ILE A 39 3.66 -2.82 -0.07
C ILE A 39 4.10 -4.27 -0.25
N ASN A 40 3.52 -4.96 -1.24
CA ASN A 40 4.03 -6.21 -1.75
C ASN A 40 4.95 -5.97 -2.96
N VAL A 41 6.05 -6.71 -3.02
CA VAL A 41 6.96 -6.72 -4.16
C VAL A 41 7.14 -8.16 -4.60
N ASP A 42 6.58 -8.48 -5.77
CA ASP A 42 6.81 -9.74 -6.44
C ASP A 42 7.85 -9.54 -7.54
N SER A 43 8.59 -10.59 -7.89
CA SER A 43 9.54 -10.55 -8.99
C SER A 43 9.40 -11.73 -9.92
N THR A 44 9.58 -11.49 -11.22
CA THR A 44 9.76 -12.52 -12.23
C THR A 44 11.11 -12.34 -12.91
N VAL A 45 11.70 -13.45 -13.36
CA VAL A 45 12.95 -13.45 -14.10
C VAL A 45 12.67 -13.95 -15.50
N ASP A 46 13.06 -13.18 -16.51
CA ASP A 46 13.00 -13.62 -17.89
C ASP A 46 14.06 -14.73 -18.12
N PRO A 47 13.68 -15.92 -18.59
CA PRO A 47 14.60 -17.06 -18.69
C PRO A 47 15.68 -16.91 -19.77
N ASN A 48 15.51 -15.99 -20.73
CA ASN A 48 16.45 -15.79 -21.83
C ASN A 48 17.44 -14.66 -21.53
N THR A 49 16.92 -13.52 -21.11
CA THR A 49 17.69 -12.30 -20.83
C THR A 49 18.17 -12.21 -19.39
N HIS A 50 17.61 -13.02 -18.48
CA HIS A 50 17.83 -12.98 -17.03
C HIS A 50 17.44 -11.63 -16.40
N ALA A 51 16.70 -10.78 -17.13
CA ALA A 51 16.19 -9.53 -16.62
C ALA A 51 15.15 -9.79 -15.54
N LYS A 52 15.23 -9.03 -14.44
CA LYS A 52 14.24 -9.07 -13.37
C LYS A 52 13.19 -7.98 -13.59
N THR A 53 11.92 -8.38 -13.53
CA THR A 53 10.79 -7.45 -13.47
C THR A 53 10.20 -7.49 -12.08
N TYR A 54 10.06 -6.32 -11.45
CA TYR A 54 9.43 -6.19 -10.13
C TYR A 54 8.01 -5.65 -10.30
N LYS A 55 7.03 -6.36 -9.72
CA LYS A 55 5.65 -5.91 -9.60
C LYS A 55 5.43 -5.39 -8.19
N VAL A 56 5.13 -4.09 -8.08
CA VAL A 56 4.88 -3.42 -6.80
C VAL A 56 3.38 -3.15 -6.68
N ALA A 57 2.80 -3.55 -5.55
CA ALA A 57 1.38 -3.36 -5.27
C ALA A 57 1.15 -2.98 -3.80
N LEU A 58 0.04 -2.32 -3.51
CA LEU A 58 -0.46 -2.21 -2.14
C LEU A 58 -0.96 -3.58 -1.69
N LYS A 59 -0.77 -3.89 -0.40
CA LYS A 59 -1.44 -5.02 0.23
C LYS A 59 -2.93 -4.69 0.42
N ASP A 60 -3.74 -5.72 0.67
CA ASP A 60 -5.15 -5.52 1.01
C ASP A 60 -5.32 -4.74 2.31
N ASN A 61 -4.38 -4.89 3.25
CA ASN A 61 -4.35 -4.17 4.51
C ASN A 61 -3.27 -3.10 4.43
N VAL A 62 -3.68 -1.84 4.58
CA VAL A 62 -2.79 -0.67 4.54
C VAL A 62 -3.02 0.17 5.78
N THR A 63 -1.95 0.44 6.52
CA THR A 63 -1.98 1.29 7.71
C THR A 63 -1.13 2.55 7.48
N LEU A 64 -1.74 3.73 7.60
CA LEU A 64 -1.04 5.02 7.57
C LEU A 64 -0.86 5.53 9.00
N GLY A 65 0.40 5.78 9.37
CA GLY A 65 0.78 6.17 10.72
C GLY A 65 0.85 4.97 11.68
N SER A 66 0.88 5.25 12.98
CA SER A 66 0.97 4.24 14.04
C SER A 66 0.17 4.66 15.28
N GLY A 67 -0.07 3.71 16.18
CA GLY A 67 -0.83 3.90 17.41
C GLY A 67 -2.30 4.25 17.17
N ASP A 68 -2.95 4.81 18.20
CA ASP A 68 -4.41 5.02 18.25
C ASP A 68 -4.97 6.03 17.25
N LYS A 69 -4.11 6.69 16.45
CA LYS A 69 -4.50 7.64 15.41
C LYS A 69 -4.26 7.11 13.99
N ALA A 70 -3.78 5.87 13.87
CA ALA A 70 -3.52 5.25 12.58
C ALA A 70 -4.80 5.15 11.74
N ILE A 71 -4.62 5.23 10.42
CA ILE A 71 -5.70 5.02 9.44
C ILE A 71 -5.48 3.66 8.82
N ASN A 72 -6.47 2.77 8.97
CA ASN A 72 -6.45 1.42 8.46
C ASN A 72 -7.42 1.30 7.29
N ILE A 73 -6.95 0.79 6.16
CA ILE A 73 -7.74 0.43 4.98
C ILE A 73 -7.61 -1.07 4.83
N ASN A 74 -8.72 -1.79 5.01
CA ASN A 74 -8.79 -3.24 4.90
C ASN A 74 -9.69 -3.59 3.72
N GLY A 75 -9.05 -3.87 2.58
CA GLY A 75 -9.70 -4.31 1.34
C GLY A 75 -10.33 -5.70 1.47
N THR A 76 -9.81 -6.57 2.34
CA THR A 76 -10.38 -7.91 2.58
C THR A 76 -11.75 -7.83 3.26
N THR A 77 -11.92 -6.93 4.22
CA THR A 77 -13.20 -6.74 4.93
C THR A 77 -14.02 -5.57 4.39
N GLY A 78 -13.49 -4.81 3.42
CA GLY A 78 -14.14 -3.58 2.92
C GLY A 78 -14.31 -2.49 3.99
N ILE A 79 -13.39 -2.41 4.96
CA ILE A 79 -13.47 -1.46 6.08
C ILE A 79 -12.37 -0.40 5.96
N VAL A 80 -12.73 0.86 6.15
CA VAL A 80 -11.80 1.97 6.39
C VAL A 80 -12.02 2.50 7.79
N LYS A 81 -10.96 2.59 8.60
CA LYS A 81 -11.03 3.03 9.99
C LYS A 81 -9.94 4.06 10.29
N ALA A 82 -10.32 5.23 10.78
CA ALA A 82 -9.41 6.27 11.25
C ALA A 82 -9.45 6.37 12.78
N GLY A 83 -8.30 6.08 13.40
CA GLY A 83 -8.11 6.06 14.84
C GLY A 83 -8.80 4.91 15.57
N ASP A 84 -8.60 4.87 16.88
CA ASP A 84 -9.14 3.86 17.79
C ASP A 84 -10.05 4.47 18.87
N GLY A 85 -10.76 3.59 19.58
CA GLY A 85 -11.63 3.97 20.69
C GLY A 85 -12.97 4.56 20.26
N ALA A 86 -13.65 5.20 21.22
CA ALA A 86 -15.05 5.63 21.08
C ALA A 86 -15.27 6.72 20.00
N ASN A 87 -14.21 7.42 19.58
CA ASN A 87 -14.27 8.49 18.58
C ASN A 87 -13.70 8.07 17.22
N ALA A 88 -13.35 6.79 17.03
CA ALA A 88 -12.91 6.29 15.75
C ALA A 88 -13.98 6.53 14.67
N VAL A 89 -13.52 6.82 13.46
CA VAL A 89 -14.40 6.89 12.29
C VAL A 89 -14.24 5.60 11.51
N THR A 90 -15.31 4.84 11.34
CA THR A 90 -15.31 3.58 10.59
C THR A 90 -16.32 3.63 9.47
N ILE A 91 -15.88 3.37 8.24
CA ILE A 91 -16.72 3.10 7.08
C ILE A 91 -16.66 1.59 6.86
N ASN A 92 -17.81 0.92 6.93
CA ASN A 92 -17.91 -0.51 6.73
C ASN A 92 -18.77 -0.77 5.48
N GLY A 93 -18.09 -1.09 4.38
CA GLY A 93 -18.72 -1.38 3.09
C GLY A 93 -19.53 -2.67 3.08
N THR A 94 -19.20 -3.65 3.92
CA THR A 94 -19.96 -4.91 4.05
C THR A 94 -21.33 -4.67 4.66
N ASN A 95 -21.40 -3.84 5.70
CA ASN A 95 -22.64 -3.54 6.41
C ASN A 95 -23.35 -2.29 5.85
N GLY A 96 -22.69 -1.53 4.97
CA GLY A 96 -23.18 -0.23 4.49
C GLY A 96 -23.31 0.80 5.62
N THR A 97 -22.43 0.76 6.63
CA THR A 97 -22.50 1.63 7.82
C THR A 97 -21.34 2.61 7.90
N ILE A 98 -21.59 3.78 8.48
CA ILE A 98 -20.56 4.74 8.86
C ILE A 98 -20.76 5.10 10.33
N ASN A 99 -19.73 4.85 11.14
CA ASN A 99 -19.71 5.19 12.55
C ASN A 99 -18.71 6.32 12.77
N SER A 100 -19.12 7.37 13.49
CA SER A 100 -18.24 8.49 13.86
C SER A 100 -18.60 8.92 15.28
N GLY A 101 -17.76 8.55 16.24
CA GLY A 101 -18.13 8.74 17.63
C GLY A 101 -19.39 7.95 17.99
N LYS A 102 -20.37 8.66 18.54
CA LYS A 102 -21.69 8.11 18.86
C LYS A 102 -22.64 8.02 17.66
N VAL A 103 -22.38 8.79 16.60
CA VAL A 103 -23.28 8.90 15.44
C VAL A 103 -23.09 7.70 14.52
N THR A 104 -24.19 7.17 13.99
CA THR A 104 -24.17 6.06 13.03
C THR A 104 -25.09 6.34 11.86
N VAL A 105 -24.56 6.24 10.65
CA VAL A 105 -25.33 6.16 9.40
C VAL A 105 -25.45 4.69 9.04
N ASN A 106 -26.67 4.22 8.81
CA ASN A 106 -26.95 2.85 8.39
C ASN A 106 -27.62 2.86 7.03
N GLY A 107 -26.86 2.53 5.98
CA GLY A 107 -27.35 2.46 4.61
C GLY A 107 -28.30 1.29 4.37
N ALA A 108 -28.21 0.20 5.13
CA ALA A 108 -29.12 -0.94 4.99
C ALA A 108 -30.55 -0.59 5.43
N THR A 109 -30.69 0.26 6.45
CA THR A 109 -32.00 0.73 6.95
C THR A 109 -32.35 2.14 6.48
N GLY A 110 -31.42 2.87 5.85
CA GLY A 110 -31.61 4.25 5.42
C GLY A 110 -31.69 5.27 6.57
N THR A 111 -31.07 4.98 7.71
CA THR A 111 -31.25 5.75 8.96
C THR A 111 -29.98 6.46 9.41
N VAL A 112 -30.16 7.54 10.18
CA VAL A 112 -29.10 8.21 10.92
C VAL A 112 -29.49 8.25 12.39
N ASN A 113 -28.68 7.62 13.23
CA ASN A 113 -28.98 7.40 14.64
C ASN A 113 -28.07 8.22 15.56
N ASN A 114 -28.52 8.36 16.81
CA ASN A 114 -27.77 8.99 17.92
C ASN A 114 -27.42 10.47 17.70
N LEU A 115 -28.20 11.19 16.90
CA LEU A 115 -28.17 12.65 16.85
C LEU A 115 -28.82 13.22 18.11
N THR A 116 -28.17 14.21 18.74
CA THR A 116 -28.68 14.87 19.95
C THR A 116 -29.42 16.18 19.66
N ASN A 117 -29.34 16.70 18.43
CA ASN A 117 -30.02 17.93 18.00
C ASN A 117 -31.43 17.60 17.50
N ILE A 118 -32.30 17.13 18.39
CA ILE A 118 -33.66 16.69 18.06
C ILE A 118 -34.72 17.69 18.54
N SER A 119 -34.88 18.83 17.87
CA SER A 119 -36.19 19.49 17.89
C SER A 119 -37.07 18.79 16.85
N TRP A 120 -37.74 17.72 17.26
CA TRP A 120 -38.63 16.96 16.39
C TRP A 120 -39.91 17.75 16.14
N ASP A 121 -40.04 18.30 14.93
CA ASP A 121 -41.30 18.88 14.43
C ASP A 121 -41.92 17.92 13.39
N PRO A 122 -43.05 17.26 13.70
CA PRO A 122 -43.72 16.37 12.77
C PRO A 122 -44.31 17.06 11.54
N ALA A 123 -44.53 18.39 11.58
CA ALA A 123 -45.04 19.18 10.47
C ALA A 123 -43.93 19.74 9.56
N HIS A 124 -42.72 19.92 10.10
CA HIS A 124 -41.55 20.42 9.38
C HIS A 124 -40.35 19.51 9.65
N ILE A 125 -40.33 18.36 8.97
CA ILE A 125 -39.18 17.45 9.04
C ILE A 125 -37.96 18.17 8.48
N THR A 126 -37.08 18.63 9.37
CA THR A 126 -35.72 19.07 9.04
C THR A 126 -34.69 18.20 9.77
N SER A 127 -34.89 16.87 9.68
CA SER A 127 -34.20 15.70 10.30
C SER A 127 -34.67 15.36 11.73
N GLY A 128 -35.04 14.15 12.15
CA GLY A 128 -34.76 12.78 11.70
C GLY A 128 -34.05 12.05 12.87
N GLN A 129 -34.76 11.42 13.81
CA GLN A 129 -34.85 9.97 13.70
C GLN A 129 -35.56 9.60 12.41
N ALA A 130 -34.78 9.07 11.48
CA ALA A 130 -35.28 8.16 10.45
C ALA A 130 -34.96 6.75 10.95
#